data_AF-A0A1H3RPY1-F1
#
_entry.id   AF-A0A1H3RPY1-F1
#
_cell.length_a   1.000
_cell.length_b   1.000
_cell.length_c   1.000
_cell.angle_alpha   90.00
_cell.angle_beta   90.00
_cell.angle_gamma   90.00
#
_symmetry.space_group_name_H-M   'P 1'
#
loop_
_entity.id
_entity.type
_entity.pdbx_description
1 polymer ?
#
loop_
_entity_poly.entity_id
_entity_poly.type
_entity_poly.pdbx_seq_one_letter_code
_entity_poly.pdbx_strand_id
1 'polypeptide(L)'
;MKDFHTYYVSNLKVLTHNTCGPIWSKGRHGDSVKNAYEHYKKHVVAKGEFPEYQNSLQYVKGAHDFVKNPPAGTLTKKGDYGKTFLYHESSNTFAVTNRNGVSQTMYRPTGGIRHYNNK
;
A
#
# COMPACT_ATOMS: atom_id res chain seq x y z
N MET A 1 -21.82 0.72 17.47
CA MET A 1 -20.77 0.18 18.35
C MET A 1 -19.45 0.26 17.60
N LYS A 2 -18.41 0.86 18.21
CA LYS A 2 -17.06 0.92 17.65
C LYS A 2 -16.21 0.00 18.51
N ASP A 3 -15.79 -1.14 17.96
CA ASP A 3 -14.96 -2.10 18.68
C ASP A 3 -13.52 -1.57 18.77
N PHE A 4 -13.22 -0.88 19.87
CA PHE A 4 -11.87 -0.49 20.24
C PHE A 4 -11.17 -1.68 20.89
N HIS A 5 -10.45 -2.48 20.10
CA HIS A 5 -9.51 -3.44 20.66
C HIS A 5 -8.27 -2.69 21.16
N THR A 6 -8.20 -2.50 22.47
CA THR A 6 -7.06 -1.86 23.15
C THR A 6 -5.99 -2.91 23.36
N TYR A 7 -4.84 -2.78 22.69
CA TYR A 7 -3.63 -3.53 23.03
C TYR A 7 -2.72 -2.64 23.87
N TYR A 8 -2.39 -3.09 25.09
CA TYR A 8 -1.35 -2.48 25.91
C TYR A 8 0.01 -2.68 25.25
N VAL A 9 0.72 -1.59 24.97
CA VAL A 9 2.17 -1.61 24.68
C VAL A 9 2.85 -0.84 25.81
N SER A 10 3.66 -1.56 26.58
CA SER A 10 4.31 -1.09 27.81
C SER A 10 5.34 0.02 27.56
N ASN A 11 5.29 1.07 28.38
CA ASN A 11 6.37 1.97 28.82
C ASN A 11 7.33 2.58 27.79
N LEU A 12 6.83 3.21 26.74
CA LEU A 12 7.62 4.18 25.97
C LEU A 12 6.81 5.46 25.78
N LYS A 13 7.31 6.58 26.31
CA LYS A 13 6.83 7.95 26.09
C LYS A 13 7.05 8.36 24.63
N VAL A 14 6.40 7.66 23.70
CA VAL A 14 6.32 8.02 22.29
C VAL A 14 4.95 8.64 22.09
N LEU A 15 4.90 9.80 21.42
CA LEU A 15 3.66 10.41 20.97
C LEU A 15 2.90 9.38 20.12
N THR A 16 1.99 8.62 20.73
CA THR A 16 1.10 7.71 20.04
C THR A 16 0.04 8.57 19.37
N HIS A 17 0.32 9.02 18.16
CA HIS A 17 -0.73 9.54 17.28
C HIS A 17 -1.64 8.36 16.91
N ASN A 18 -2.59 8.07 17.80
CA ASN A 18 -3.66 7.07 17.65
C ASN A 18 -4.70 7.48 16.57
N THR A 19 -4.27 8.31 15.62
CA THR A 19 -5.01 8.88 14.50
C THR A 19 -4.19 8.80 13.21
N CYS A 20 -3.22 7.88 13.11
CA CYS A 20 -2.72 7.47 11.81
C CYS A 20 -3.86 6.71 11.11
N GLY A 21 -4.35 7.22 9.99
CA GLY A 21 -5.42 6.58 9.21
C GLY A 21 -5.10 5.13 8.85
N PRO A 22 -6.07 4.37 8.32
CA PRO A 22 -5.84 2.97 7.98
C PRO A 22 -4.66 2.82 7.01
N ILE A 23 -3.81 1.81 7.22
CA ILE A 23 -2.63 1.53 6.38
C ILE A 23 -3.03 1.07 4.97
N TRP A 24 -4.22 0.47 4.86
CA TRP A 24 -4.78 0.00 3.59
C TRP A 24 -6.23 0.45 3.42
N SER A 25 -6.62 0.75 2.19
CA SER A 25 -7.99 1.23 1.92
C SER A 25 -9.01 0.10 2.03
N LYS A 26 -10.23 0.44 2.45
CA LYS A 26 -11.36 -0.52 2.55
C LYS A 26 -11.78 -1.14 1.21
N GLY A 27 -11.40 -0.52 0.09
CA GLY A 27 -11.79 -0.96 -1.25
C GLY A 27 -13.31 -1.07 -1.41
N ARG A 28 -13.75 -1.91 -2.35
CA ARG A 28 -15.18 -2.17 -2.60
C ARG A 28 -15.83 -3.05 -1.54
N HIS A 29 -15.03 -3.83 -0.80
CA HIS A 29 -15.52 -4.77 0.21
C HIS A 29 -15.88 -4.11 1.54
N GLY A 30 -15.52 -2.84 1.75
CA GLY A 30 -15.76 -2.14 3.02
C GLY A 30 -14.80 -2.54 4.16
N ASP A 31 -13.91 -3.49 3.91
CA ASP A 31 -12.96 -4.06 4.86
C ASP A 31 -11.53 -3.93 4.32
N SER A 32 -10.69 -3.18 5.04
CA SER A 32 -9.30 -2.92 4.67
C SER A 32 -8.41 -4.15 4.75
N VAL A 33 -8.63 -5.02 5.74
CA VAL A 33 -7.81 -6.22 5.96
C VAL A 33 -8.10 -7.23 4.86
N LYS A 34 -9.38 -7.46 4.56
CA LYS A 34 -9.79 -8.34 3.47
C LYS A 34 -9.27 -7.83 2.12
N ASN A 35 -9.45 -6.52 1.84
CA ASN A 35 -8.97 -5.91 0.60
C ASN A 35 -7.44 -6.06 0.44
N ALA A 36 -6.68 -5.82 1.52
CA ALA A 36 -5.23 -5.99 1.51
C ALA A 36 -4.81 -7.44 1.23
N TYR A 37 -5.47 -8.39 1.90
CA TYR A 37 -5.18 -9.81 1.76
C TYR A 37 -5.48 -10.33 0.35
N GLU A 38 -6.55 -9.87 -0.29
CA GLU A 38 -6.85 -10.21 -1.68
C GLU A 38 -5.80 -9.67 -2.66
N HIS A 39 -5.31 -8.45 -2.45
CA HIS A 39 -4.21 -7.91 -3.23
C HIS A 39 -2.91 -8.69 -3.02
N TYR A 40 -2.57 -9.07 -1.78
CA TYR A 40 -1.44 -9.95 -1.50
C TYR A 40 -1.55 -11.28 -2.25
N LYS A 41 -2.70 -11.98 -2.14
CA LYS A 41 -2.93 -13.23 -2.87
C LYS A 41 -2.77 -13.07 -4.38
N LYS A 42 -3.29 -11.98 -4.94
CA LYS A 42 -3.24 -11.72 -6.38
C LYS A 42 -1.82 -11.44 -6.88
N HIS A 43 -1.07 -10.59 -6.18
CA HIS A 43 0.21 -10.07 -6.68
C HIS A 43 1.40 -10.89 -6.21
N VAL A 44 1.38 -11.36 -4.96
CA VAL A 44 2.48 -12.17 -4.41
C VAL A 44 2.25 -13.64 -4.70
N VAL A 45 1.13 -14.22 -4.28
CA VAL A 45 0.92 -15.68 -4.38
C VAL A 45 0.65 -16.13 -5.81
N ALA A 46 -0.34 -15.55 -6.49
CA ALA A 46 -0.78 -16.00 -7.80
C ALA A 46 0.17 -15.60 -8.94
N LYS A 47 0.93 -14.51 -8.77
CA LYS A 47 1.78 -13.96 -9.83
C LYS A 47 3.27 -13.92 -9.49
N GLY A 48 3.66 -14.14 -8.24
CA GLY A 48 5.07 -14.09 -7.83
C GLY A 48 5.73 -12.72 -8.03
N GLU A 49 4.96 -11.62 -8.05
CA GLU A 49 5.52 -10.29 -8.37
C GLU A 49 6.49 -9.80 -7.29
N PHE A 50 6.40 -10.29 -6.05
CA PHE A 50 7.26 -9.88 -4.93
C PHE A 50 7.76 -11.10 -4.14
N PRO A 51 8.75 -11.85 -4.65
CA PRO A 51 9.30 -13.02 -3.94
C PRO A 51 9.92 -12.67 -2.58
N GLU A 52 10.25 -11.39 -2.33
CA GLU A 52 10.75 -10.91 -1.05
C GLU A 52 9.69 -10.91 0.08
N TYR A 53 8.39 -10.97 -0.25
CA TYR A 53 7.32 -10.95 0.75
C TYR A 53 6.77 -12.35 1.00
N GLN A 54 7.05 -12.87 2.19
CA GLN A 54 6.66 -14.21 2.62
C GLN A 54 5.21 -14.28 3.10
N ASN A 55 4.60 -13.14 3.47
CA ASN A 55 3.24 -13.08 4.00
C ASN A 55 2.58 -11.71 3.72
N SER A 56 1.27 -11.65 3.97
CA SER A 56 0.45 -10.46 3.75
C SER A 56 0.87 -9.27 4.59
N LEU A 57 1.33 -9.49 5.83
CA LEU A 57 1.82 -8.42 6.71
C LEU A 57 3.05 -7.72 6.10
N GLN A 58 4.02 -8.48 5.61
CA GLN A 58 5.21 -7.94 4.94
C GLN A 58 4.84 -7.17 3.68
N TYR A 59 3.91 -7.68 2.86
CA TYR A 59 3.43 -6.98 1.67
C TYR A 59 2.74 -5.64 1.99
N VAL A 60 1.84 -5.62 2.99
CA VAL A 60 1.15 -4.39 3.41
C VAL A 60 2.12 -3.37 3.98
N LYS A 61 3.09 -3.82 4.80
CA LYS A 61 4.15 -2.95 5.32
C LYS A 61 5.01 -2.40 4.19
N GLY A 62 5.43 -3.24 3.26
CA GLY A 62 6.20 -2.82 2.08
C GLY A 62 5.47 -1.79 1.23
N ALA A 63 4.16 -1.98 1.00
CA ALA A 63 3.34 -1.01 0.29
C ALA A 63 3.19 0.32 1.02
N HIS A 64 3.01 0.28 2.35
CA HIS A 64 2.97 1.47 3.17
C HIS A 64 4.31 2.23 3.14
N ASP A 65 5.42 1.51 3.28
CA ASP A 65 6.75 2.09 3.29
C ASP A 65 7.12 2.68 1.92
N PHE A 66 6.78 1.99 0.83
CA PHE A 66 6.96 2.50 -0.54
C PHE A 66 6.17 3.79 -0.78
N VAL A 67 4.95 3.89 -0.25
CA VAL A 67 4.12 5.09 -0.39
C VAL A 67 4.64 6.25 0.47
N LYS A 68 5.05 5.94 1.72
CA LYS A 68 5.49 6.96 2.69
C LYS A 68 6.89 7.49 2.37
N ASN A 69 7.79 6.61 1.96
CA ASN A 69 9.20 6.90 1.67
C ASN A 69 9.57 6.25 0.32
N PRO A 70 9.03 6.75 -0.80
CA PRO A 70 9.34 6.18 -2.11
C PRO A 70 10.84 6.27 -2.39
N PRO A 71 11.46 5.22 -2.95
CA PRO A 71 12.87 5.27 -3.36
C PRO A 71 13.15 6.42 -4.33
N ALA A 72 14.39 6.92 -4.33
CA ALA A 72 14.81 7.95 -5.27
C ALA A 72 14.55 7.52 -6.72
N GLY A 73 14.07 8.45 -7.55
CA GLY A 73 13.67 8.13 -8.93
C GLY A 73 12.25 7.58 -9.07
N THR A 74 11.46 7.50 -7.99
CA THR A 74 10.04 7.16 -8.10
C THR A 74 9.26 8.28 -8.80
N LEU A 75 8.64 7.95 -9.93
CA LEU A 75 7.74 8.83 -10.66
C LEU A 75 6.42 8.97 -9.91
N THR A 76 5.89 10.18 -9.86
CA THR A 76 4.63 10.49 -9.18
C THR A 76 3.69 11.24 -10.13
N LYS A 77 2.44 10.77 -10.25
CA LYS A 77 1.38 11.41 -11.05
C LYS A 77 0.12 11.55 -10.20
N LYS A 78 -0.47 12.74 -10.17
CA LYS A 78 -1.78 12.97 -9.56
C LYS A 78 -2.88 12.56 -10.53
N GLY A 79 -3.85 11.81 -10.04
CA GLY A 79 -5.02 11.39 -10.80
C GLY A 79 -6.30 12.02 -10.26
N ASP A 80 -7.42 11.63 -10.86
CA ASP A 80 -8.74 12.11 -10.48
C ASP A 80 -9.09 11.77 -9.03
N TYR A 81 -9.96 12.61 -8.44
CA TYR A 81 -10.48 12.43 -7.08
C TYR A 81 -9.37 12.35 -6.01
N GLY A 82 -8.21 12.98 -6.27
CA GLY A 82 -7.08 13.04 -5.37
C GLY A 82 -6.25 11.77 -5.28
N LYS A 83 -6.41 10.82 -6.21
CA LYS A 83 -5.54 9.65 -6.26
C LYS A 83 -4.11 10.04 -6.60
N THR A 84 -3.14 9.27 -6.13
CA THR A 84 -1.75 9.41 -6.56
C THR A 84 -1.24 8.07 -7.08
N PHE A 85 -0.61 8.11 -8.25
CA PHE A 85 0.09 6.99 -8.86
C PHE A 85 1.58 7.15 -8.60
N LEU A 86 2.21 6.09 -8.09
CA LEU A 86 3.65 6.03 -7.86
C LEU A 86 4.23 4.91 -8.71
N TYR A 87 5.37 5.14 -9.34
CA TYR A 87 6.10 4.12 -10.11
C TYR A 87 7.61 4.26 -9.95
N HIS A 88 8.25 3.21 -9.45
CA HIS A 88 9.70 3.13 -9.37
C HIS A 88 10.21 2.14 -10.43
N GLU A 89 10.96 2.66 -11.39
CA GLU A 89 11.40 1.91 -12.57
C GLU A 89 12.36 0.77 -12.21
N SER A 90 13.36 1.04 -11.36
CA SER A 90 14.40 0.06 -11.02
C SER A 90 13.84 -1.21 -10.35
N SER A 91 12.81 -1.08 -9.50
CA SER A 91 12.15 -2.25 -8.88
C SER A 91 10.87 -2.68 -9.63
N ASN A 92 10.54 -1.98 -10.72
CA ASN A 92 9.27 -2.06 -11.42
C ASN A 92 8.05 -2.02 -10.47
N THR A 93 8.11 -1.23 -9.39
CA THR A 93 7.04 -1.20 -8.38
C THR A 93 6.07 -0.08 -8.71
N PHE A 94 4.79 -0.41 -8.86
CA PHE A 94 3.70 0.52 -9.04
C PHE A 94 2.77 0.51 -7.82
N ALA A 95 2.33 1.67 -7.35
CA ALA A 95 1.33 1.79 -6.30
C ALA A 95 0.30 2.88 -6.60
N VAL A 96 -0.89 2.73 -6.00
CA VAL A 96 -1.95 3.74 -6.04
C VAL A 96 -2.37 4.08 -4.63
N THR A 97 -2.52 5.37 -4.34
CA THR A 97 -3.08 5.85 -3.08
C THR A 97 -4.34 6.67 -3.32
N ASN A 98 -5.20 6.76 -2.30
CA ASN A 98 -6.31 7.70 -2.29
C ASN A 98 -5.84 9.11 -1.87
N ARG A 99 -6.78 10.06 -1.75
CA ARG A 99 -6.49 11.45 -1.37
C ARG A 99 -5.80 11.64 -0.02
N ASN A 100 -5.92 10.65 0.87
CA ASN A 100 -5.32 10.67 2.21
C ASN A 100 -3.96 9.95 2.23
N GLY A 101 -3.43 9.54 1.07
CA GLY A 101 -2.19 8.79 0.98
C GLY A 101 -2.32 7.32 1.40
N VAL A 102 -3.53 6.81 1.62
CA VAL A 102 -3.74 5.40 2.00
C VAL A 102 -3.63 4.51 0.77
N SER A 103 -2.82 3.46 0.86
CA SER A 103 -2.58 2.49 -0.19
C SER A 103 -3.88 1.79 -0.63
N GLN A 104 -4.11 1.77 -1.93
CA GLN A 104 -5.20 1.04 -2.57
C GLN A 104 -4.72 -0.24 -3.25
N THR A 105 -3.49 -0.23 -3.79
CA THR A 105 -2.86 -1.38 -4.43
C THR A 105 -1.35 -1.15 -4.60
N MET A 106 -0.57 -2.24 -4.67
CA MET A 106 0.83 -2.23 -5.07
C MET A 106 1.15 -3.49 -5.91
N TYR A 107 1.83 -3.35 -7.04
CA TYR A 107 2.14 -4.46 -7.95
C TYR A 107 3.30 -4.18 -8.89
N ARG A 108 3.86 -5.22 -9.53
CA ARG A 108 4.84 -5.07 -10.62
C ARG A 108 4.15 -5.23 -11.98
N PRO A 109 3.93 -4.15 -12.75
CA PRO A 109 3.20 -4.24 -14.02
C PRO A 109 4.05 -4.91 -15.10
N THR A 110 3.43 -5.80 -15.89
CA THR A 110 4.08 -6.45 -17.05
C THR A 110 4.57 -5.44 -18.10
N GLY A 111 3.88 -4.30 -18.25
CA GLY A 111 4.24 -3.25 -19.21
C GLY A 111 5.23 -2.20 -18.68
N GLY A 112 5.71 -2.34 -17.44
CA GLY A 112 6.65 -1.40 -16.83
C GLY A 112 6.20 0.06 -16.92
N ILE A 113 7.12 0.94 -17.34
CA ILE A 113 6.85 2.37 -17.49
C ILE A 113 5.71 2.68 -18.47
N ARG A 114 5.47 1.85 -19.50
CA ARG A 114 4.33 2.04 -20.41
C ARG A 114 3.00 1.94 -19.68
N HIS A 115 2.90 1.06 -18.69
CA HIS A 115 1.71 0.93 -17.86
C HIS A 115 1.47 2.18 -17.02
N TYR A 116 2.52 2.78 -16.45
CA TYR A 116 2.44 4.03 -15.70
C TYR A 116 2.07 5.23 -16.59
N ASN A 117 2.63 5.31 -17.79
CA ASN A 117 2.34 6.39 -18.73
C ASN A 117 0.87 6.41 -19.15
N ASN A 118 0.24 5.24 -19.24
CA ASN A 118 -1.19 5.08 -19.57
C ASN A 118 -2.15 5.32 -18.39
N LYS A 119 -1.66 5.76 -17.21
CA LYS A 119 -2.48 6.13 -16.06
C LYS A 119 -2.80 7.61 -16.01
#